data_AF-A0A2G9TME4-F1
#
_entry.id   AF-A0A2G9TME4-F1
#
_cell.length_a   1.000
_cell.length_b   1.000
_cell.length_c   1.000
_cell.angle_alpha   90.00
_cell.angle_beta   90.00
_cell.angle_gamma   90.00
#
_symmetry.space_group_name_H-M   'P 1'
#
loop_
_entity.id
_entity.type
_entity.pdbx_description
1 polymer ?
#
loop_
_entity_poly.entity_id
_entity_poly.type
_entity_poly.pdbx_seq_one_letter_code
_entity_poly.pdbx_strand_id
1 'polypeptide(L)'
;MVAYVETIIENSNTLKEVDSDHPADEWILSRLAGALEQVDNHMSQYMPHLAFMELQSFILGSLCDVYLASFFQLQRSVELESDMDILLAMVSSVRSIRQQLQLPSSMVFRGALHCDEASHDFSRLAPVLFDLAKFDLLEVISHDHAVPSGFTVCPLPGRNGRLSLKIEDSYRSDFVSRLQRLMKKSEERSDQFRKKAEKYEAIVLRDKQEGKVKPHVIDKNEKKARQARGVANGALEEVARIRVLLEEMSA
;
A
#
# COMPACT_ATOMS: atom_id res chain seq x y z
N MET A 1 -2.54 -38.08 -26.17
CA MET A 1 -3.32 -36.84 -25.97
C MET A 1 -4.53 -37.03 -25.07
N VAL A 2 -5.44 -38.00 -25.32
CA VAL A 2 -6.65 -38.24 -24.50
C VAL A 2 -6.34 -38.35 -23.00
N ALA A 3 -5.37 -39.19 -22.62
CA ALA A 3 -5.00 -39.38 -21.21
C ALA A 3 -4.41 -38.12 -20.51
N TYR A 4 -3.75 -37.22 -21.25
CA TYR A 4 -3.14 -36.01 -20.66
C TYR A 4 -4.20 -34.92 -20.45
N VAL A 5 -5.15 -34.80 -21.37
CA VAL A 5 -6.29 -33.89 -21.26
C VAL A 5 -7.21 -34.33 -20.12
N GLU A 6 -7.48 -35.64 -19.98
CA GLU A 6 -8.25 -36.21 -18.87
C GLU A 6 -7.60 -35.94 -17.50
N THR A 7 -6.26 -36.06 -17.41
CA THR A 7 -5.52 -35.77 -16.17
C THR A 7 -5.59 -34.29 -15.77
N ILE A 8 -5.66 -33.37 -16.73
CA ILE A 8 -5.81 -31.93 -16.46
C ILE A 8 -7.24 -31.61 -16.01
N ILE A 9 -8.23 -32.26 -16.60
CA ILE A 9 -9.65 -32.10 -16.26
C ILE A 9 -9.92 -32.59 -14.82
N GLU A 10 -9.39 -33.75 -14.44
CA GLU A 10 -9.58 -34.32 -13.09
C GLU A 10 -8.94 -33.48 -11.96
N ASN A 11 -7.89 -32.70 -12.25
CA ASN A 11 -7.17 -31.91 -11.26
C ASN A 11 -7.63 -30.45 -11.17
N SER A 12 -8.60 -30.03 -12.00
CA SER A 12 -9.10 -28.65 -12.04
C SER A 12 -10.38 -28.51 -11.21
N ASN A 13 -10.27 -27.94 -10.00
CA ASN A 13 -11.42 -27.68 -9.11
C ASN A 13 -12.42 -26.63 -9.64
N THR A 14 -12.15 -26.03 -10.81
CA THR A 14 -12.92 -24.90 -11.39
C THR A 14 -13.84 -25.30 -12.54
N LEU A 15 -13.73 -26.52 -13.08
CA LEU A 15 -14.59 -27.01 -14.16
C LEU A 15 -15.83 -27.74 -13.61
N LYS A 16 -16.65 -27.04 -12.82
CA LYS A 16 -18.06 -27.43 -12.76
C LYS A 16 -18.71 -26.89 -14.03
N GLU A 17 -19.14 -27.81 -14.89
CA GLU A 17 -19.90 -27.61 -16.14
C GLU A 17 -20.41 -26.18 -16.34
N VAL A 18 -19.60 -25.36 -17.00
CA VAL A 18 -20.09 -24.15 -17.65
C VAL A 18 -20.38 -24.58 -19.09
N ASP A 19 -21.56 -25.16 -19.28
CA ASP A 19 -22.10 -25.42 -20.62
C ASP A 19 -22.46 -24.05 -21.20
N SER A 20 -21.51 -23.46 -21.93
CA SER A 20 -21.67 -22.14 -22.54
C SER A 20 -21.95 -22.34 -24.03
N ASP A 21 -23.17 -22.01 -24.44
CA ASP A 21 -23.63 -22.06 -25.84
C ASP A 21 -23.00 -20.95 -26.72
N HIS A 22 -21.96 -20.27 -26.24
CA HIS A 22 -21.41 -19.13 -26.96
C HIS A 22 -20.50 -19.62 -28.10
N PRO A 23 -20.76 -19.24 -29.36
CA PRO A 23 -20.04 -19.79 -30.53
C PRO A 23 -18.52 -19.51 -30.51
N ALA A 24 -18.07 -18.51 -29.74
CA ALA A 24 -16.66 -18.25 -29.57
C ALA A 24 -15.94 -19.29 -28.67
N ASP A 25 -16.67 -20.02 -27.81
CA ASP A 25 -16.13 -21.11 -26.98
C ASP A 25 -15.82 -22.33 -27.85
N GLU A 26 -16.77 -22.72 -28.69
CA GLU A 26 -16.55 -23.75 -29.72
C GLU A 26 -15.40 -23.36 -30.66
N TRP A 27 -15.34 -22.08 -31.06
CA TRP A 27 -14.28 -21.56 -31.92
C TRP A 27 -12.90 -21.63 -31.26
N ILE A 28 -12.73 -21.18 -30.01
CA ILE A 28 -11.41 -21.18 -29.36
C ILE A 28 -10.93 -22.61 -29.07
N LEU A 29 -11.85 -23.52 -28.72
CA LEU A 29 -11.53 -24.93 -28.51
C LEU A 29 -11.09 -25.59 -29.82
N SER A 30 -11.76 -25.31 -30.93
CA SER A 30 -11.35 -25.74 -32.27
C SER A 30 -9.97 -25.20 -32.66
N ARG A 31 -9.71 -23.92 -32.38
CA ARG A 31 -8.39 -23.29 -32.62
C ARG A 31 -7.29 -23.87 -31.75
N LEU A 32 -7.57 -24.18 -30.48
CA LEU A 32 -6.63 -24.81 -29.56
C LEU A 32 -6.26 -26.21 -30.04
N ALA A 33 -7.27 -27.01 -30.43
CA ALA A 33 -7.04 -28.36 -30.97
C ALA A 33 -6.13 -28.32 -32.22
N GLY A 34 -6.39 -27.40 -33.15
CA GLY A 34 -5.54 -27.22 -34.33
C GLY A 34 -4.12 -26.75 -33.99
N ALA A 35 -3.95 -25.86 -33.02
CA ALA A 35 -2.63 -25.42 -32.57
C ALA A 35 -1.84 -26.57 -31.93
N LEU A 36 -2.48 -27.38 -31.08
CA LEU A 36 -1.84 -28.54 -30.45
C LEU A 36 -1.43 -29.60 -31.47
N GLU A 37 -2.25 -29.86 -32.49
CA GLU A 37 -1.90 -30.78 -33.58
C GLU A 37 -0.65 -30.31 -34.34
N GLN A 38 -0.55 -29.01 -34.64
CA GLN A 38 0.63 -28.46 -35.30
C GLN A 38 1.86 -28.47 -34.40
N VAL A 39 1.70 -28.19 -33.10
CA VAL A 39 2.76 -28.30 -32.10
C VAL A 39 3.31 -29.72 -32.04
N ASP A 40 2.44 -30.73 -31.95
CA ASP A 40 2.83 -32.14 -31.92
C ASP A 40 3.55 -32.55 -33.21
N ASN A 41 3.10 -32.06 -34.36
CA ASN A 41 3.75 -32.31 -35.64
C ASN A 41 5.16 -31.68 -35.69
N HIS A 42 5.30 -30.41 -35.30
CA HIS A 42 6.60 -29.72 -35.24
C HIS A 42 7.55 -30.37 -34.24
N MET A 43 7.05 -30.79 -33.07
CA MET A 43 7.84 -31.49 -32.06
C MET A 43 8.29 -32.87 -32.54
N SER A 44 7.43 -33.60 -33.26
CA SER A 44 7.77 -34.90 -33.87
C SER A 44 8.83 -34.80 -34.96
N GLN A 45 8.92 -33.64 -35.61
CA GLN A 45 9.94 -33.33 -36.62
C GLN A 45 11.20 -32.67 -36.03
N TYR A 46 11.35 -32.64 -34.69
CA TYR A 46 12.48 -32.00 -34.00
C TYR A 46 12.64 -30.50 -34.30
N MET A 47 11.53 -29.79 -34.56
CA MET A 47 11.48 -28.35 -34.82
C MET A 47 10.79 -27.57 -33.69
N PRO A 48 11.40 -27.48 -32.49
CA PRO A 48 10.76 -26.86 -31.33
C PRO A 48 10.51 -25.36 -31.49
N HIS A 49 11.32 -24.66 -32.28
CA HIS A 49 11.12 -23.24 -32.57
C HIS A 49 9.78 -22.97 -33.26
N LEU A 50 9.36 -23.82 -34.20
CA LEU A 50 8.06 -23.71 -34.88
C LEU A 50 6.91 -24.10 -33.94
N ALA A 51 7.10 -25.12 -33.10
CA ALA A 51 6.13 -25.48 -32.07
C ALA A 51 5.85 -24.32 -31.11
N PHE A 52 6.90 -23.63 -30.63
CA PHE A 52 6.73 -22.46 -29.76
C PHE A 52 6.11 -21.27 -30.48
N MET A 53 6.45 -21.05 -31.75
CA MET A 53 5.80 -20.02 -32.55
C MET A 53 4.30 -20.27 -32.69
N GLU A 54 3.88 -21.52 -32.90
CA GLU A 54 2.45 -21.87 -32.99
C GLU A 54 1.72 -21.67 -31.66
N LEU A 55 2.31 -22.07 -30.54
CA LEU A 55 1.73 -21.80 -29.21
C LEU A 55 1.62 -20.29 -28.95
N GLN A 56 2.67 -19.53 -29.26
CA GLN A 56 2.67 -18.08 -29.08
C GLN A 56 1.61 -17.42 -29.96
N SER A 57 1.48 -17.85 -31.22
CA SER A 57 0.47 -17.37 -32.17
C SER A 57 -0.95 -17.65 -31.67
N PHE A 58 -1.20 -18.84 -31.13
CA PHE A 58 -2.47 -19.18 -30.52
C PHE A 58 -2.77 -18.30 -29.28
N ILE A 59 -1.84 -18.23 -28.32
CA ILE A 59 -2.03 -17.49 -27.06
C ILE A 59 -2.29 -16.01 -27.33
N LEU A 60 -1.44 -15.36 -28.14
CA LEU A 60 -1.57 -13.92 -28.36
C LEU A 60 -2.69 -13.62 -29.36
N GLY A 61 -2.65 -14.24 -30.54
CA GLY A 61 -3.54 -13.87 -31.65
C GLY A 61 -4.95 -14.46 -31.58
N SER A 62 -5.12 -15.67 -31.02
CA SER A 62 -6.46 -16.31 -30.96
C SER A 62 -7.09 -16.16 -29.56
N LEU A 63 -6.34 -16.45 -28.50
CA LEU A 63 -6.85 -16.38 -27.14
C LEU A 63 -6.95 -14.94 -26.62
N CYS A 64 -5.87 -14.16 -26.63
CA CYS A 64 -5.90 -12.79 -26.09
C CYS A 64 -6.64 -11.81 -27.00
N ASP A 65 -6.22 -11.71 -28.27
CA ASP A 65 -6.68 -10.65 -29.17
C ASP A 65 -8.14 -10.82 -29.63
N VAL A 66 -8.63 -12.07 -29.71
CA VAL A 66 -9.96 -12.36 -30.23
C VAL A 66 -10.87 -12.92 -29.15
N TYR A 67 -10.53 -14.07 -28.55
CA TYR A 67 -11.45 -14.72 -27.62
C TYR A 67 -11.66 -13.91 -26.34
N LEU A 68 -10.58 -13.59 -25.62
CA LEU A 68 -10.67 -12.76 -24.41
C LEU A 68 -11.20 -11.38 -24.75
N ALA A 69 -10.79 -10.74 -25.85
CA ALA A 69 -11.35 -9.45 -26.25
C ALA A 69 -12.84 -9.49 -26.63
N SER A 70 -13.36 -10.63 -27.10
CA SER A 70 -14.78 -10.80 -27.45
C SER A 70 -15.65 -11.06 -26.23
N PHE A 71 -15.13 -11.74 -25.21
CA PHE A 71 -15.83 -12.01 -23.95
C PHE A 71 -15.66 -10.93 -22.90
N PHE A 72 -14.41 -10.49 -22.72
CA PHE A 72 -14.10 -9.23 -22.09
C PHE A 72 -14.25 -8.17 -23.16
N GLN A 73 -15.50 -7.81 -23.47
CA GLN A 73 -15.73 -6.40 -23.78
C GLN A 73 -14.96 -5.65 -22.70
N LEU A 74 -13.89 -4.93 -23.08
CA LEU A 74 -13.15 -4.04 -22.19
C LEU A 74 -14.13 -2.92 -21.81
N GLN A 75 -15.12 -3.26 -21.00
CA GLN A 75 -15.95 -2.33 -20.28
C GLN A 75 -15.02 -1.75 -19.25
N ARG A 76 -14.32 -0.70 -19.69
CA ARG A 76 -13.64 0.21 -18.81
C ARG A 76 -14.67 0.69 -17.80
N SER A 77 -14.62 0.11 -16.61
CA SER A 77 -15.45 0.54 -15.50
C SER A 77 -14.74 1.73 -14.87
N VAL A 78 -15.10 2.93 -15.32
CA VAL A 78 -14.61 4.20 -14.77
C VAL A 78 -14.88 4.27 -13.26
N GLU A 79 -16.00 3.69 -12.81
CA GLU A 79 -16.34 3.55 -11.40
C GLU A 79 -15.34 2.65 -10.65
N LEU A 80 -15.03 1.46 -11.18
CA LEU A 80 -14.04 0.57 -10.54
C LEU A 80 -12.64 1.17 -10.55
N GLU A 81 -12.24 1.87 -11.61
CA GLU A 81 -10.96 2.62 -11.64
C GLU A 81 -10.92 3.65 -10.50
N SER A 82 -11.98 4.44 -10.35
CA SER A 82 -12.08 5.44 -9.27
C SER A 82 -12.04 4.79 -7.88
N ASP A 83 -12.80 3.71 -7.66
CA ASP A 83 -12.80 2.99 -6.39
C ASP A 83 -11.43 2.37 -6.09
N MET A 84 -10.75 1.81 -7.09
CA MET A 84 -9.40 1.28 -6.92
C MET A 84 -8.39 2.36 -6.56
N ASP A 85 -8.49 3.55 -7.15
CA ASP A 85 -7.66 4.69 -6.79
C ASP A 85 -7.93 5.18 -5.35
N ILE A 86 -9.19 5.18 -4.91
CA ILE A 86 -9.55 5.47 -3.50
C ILE A 86 -8.93 4.42 -2.58
N LEU A 87 -9.06 3.13 -2.93
CA LEU A 87 -8.46 2.04 -2.17
C LEU A 87 -6.93 2.18 -2.08
N LEU A 88 -6.25 2.52 -3.17
CA LEU A 88 -4.80 2.72 -3.18
C LEU A 88 -4.39 3.94 -2.33
N ALA A 89 -5.21 5.00 -2.31
CA ALA A 89 -5.02 6.14 -1.42
C ALA A 89 -5.15 5.70 0.05
N MET A 90 -6.15 4.88 0.39
CA MET A 90 -6.32 4.31 1.74
C MET A 90 -5.13 3.44 2.13
N VAL A 91 -4.69 2.53 1.25
CA VAL A 91 -3.51 1.67 1.47
C VAL A 91 -2.26 2.53 1.75
N SER A 92 -2.07 3.60 0.99
CA SER A 92 -0.96 4.53 1.17
C SER A 92 -1.02 5.25 2.53
N SER A 93 -2.20 5.72 2.93
CA SER A 93 -2.42 6.35 4.24
C SER A 93 -2.14 5.39 5.39
N VAL A 94 -2.67 4.17 5.33
CA VAL A 94 -2.45 3.14 6.36
C VAL A 94 -0.96 2.79 6.47
N ARG A 95 -0.28 2.56 5.35
CA ARG A 95 1.16 2.25 5.33
C ARG A 95 2.00 3.42 5.85
N SER A 96 1.64 4.65 5.50
CA SER A 96 2.31 5.86 6.00
C SER A 96 2.20 5.94 7.53
N ILE A 97 1.00 5.73 8.09
CA ILE A 97 0.79 5.73 9.54
C ILE A 97 1.59 4.61 10.21
N ARG A 98 1.57 3.39 9.64
CA ARG A 98 2.40 2.28 10.15
C ARG A 98 3.87 2.64 10.18
N GLN A 99 4.38 3.27 9.13
CA GLN A 99 5.78 3.67 9.06
C GLN A 99 6.11 4.75 10.10
N GLN A 100 5.28 5.79 10.19
CA GLN A 100 5.45 6.88 11.14
C GLN A 100 5.45 6.37 12.59
N LEU A 101 4.55 5.44 12.90
CA LEU A 101 4.38 4.86 14.24
C LEU A 101 5.19 3.57 14.46
N GLN A 102 6.05 3.18 13.51
CA GLN A 102 6.89 1.97 13.54
C GLN A 102 6.11 0.69 13.93
N LEU A 103 4.93 0.51 13.33
CA LEU A 103 4.03 -0.59 13.60
C LEU A 103 4.33 -1.79 12.70
N PRO A 104 4.14 -3.01 13.22
CA PRO A 104 4.28 -4.21 12.40
C PRO A 104 3.19 -4.25 11.32
N SER A 105 3.52 -4.85 10.17
CA SER A 105 2.56 -5.06 9.08
C SER A 105 1.41 -6.01 9.45
N SER A 106 1.60 -6.86 10.47
CA SER A 106 0.60 -7.83 10.94
C SER A 106 -0.51 -7.23 11.82
N MET A 107 -0.29 -6.07 12.42
CA MET A 107 -1.28 -5.42 13.29
C MET A 107 -2.49 -4.99 12.47
N VAL A 108 -3.71 -5.30 12.88
CA VAL A 108 -4.91 -4.93 12.12
C VAL A 108 -5.43 -3.56 12.57
N PHE A 109 -5.78 -2.72 11.60
CA PHE A 109 -6.58 -1.52 11.82
C PHE A 109 -8.02 -1.79 11.42
N ARG A 110 -8.97 -1.19 12.14
CA ARG A 110 -10.40 -1.16 11.82
C ARG A 110 -10.86 0.26 11.61
N GLY A 111 -11.83 0.50 10.74
CA GLY A 111 -12.34 1.85 10.56
C GLY A 111 -13.28 2.03 9.39
N ALA A 112 -13.63 3.29 9.14
CA ALA A 112 -14.57 3.66 8.10
C ALA A 112 -13.97 4.68 7.12
N LEU A 113 -14.36 4.54 5.85
CA LEU A 113 -14.06 5.51 4.80
C LEU A 113 -15.10 6.62 4.84
N HIS A 114 -14.67 7.87 4.97
CA HIS A 114 -15.53 9.05 4.87
C HIS A 114 -15.25 9.76 3.54
N CYS A 115 -16.02 9.43 2.50
CA CYS A 115 -15.81 9.92 1.15
C CYS A 115 -17.09 9.83 0.33
N ASP A 116 -17.46 10.92 -0.35
CA ASP A 116 -18.64 10.96 -1.22
C ASP A 116 -18.35 10.47 -2.66
N GLU A 117 -17.07 10.28 -3.01
CA GLU A 117 -16.63 9.82 -4.34
C GLU A 117 -16.65 8.29 -4.49
N ALA A 118 -16.81 7.55 -3.40
CA ALA A 118 -16.82 6.09 -3.40
C ALA A 118 -18.15 5.55 -3.95
N SER A 119 -18.08 4.50 -4.76
CA SER A 119 -19.30 3.85 -5.26
C SER A 119 -20.07 3.12 -4.15
N HIS A 120 -21.34 2.81 -4.43
CA HIS A 120 -22.19 2.04 -3.53
C HIS A 120 -21.70 0.59 -3.31
N ASP A 121 -20.88 0.06 -4.22
CA ASP A 121 -20.34 -1.31 -4.17
C ASP A 121 -18.88 -1.33 -3.71
N PHE A 122 -18.34 -0.22 -3.19
CA PHE A 122 -16.96 -0.10 -2.75
C PHE A 122 -16.58 -1.19 -1.72
N SER A 123 -17.53 -1.60 -0.87
CA SER A 123 -17.33 -2.63 0.15
C SER A 123 -16.86 -3.98 -0.42
N ARG A 124 -17.11 -4.29 -1.71
CA ARG A 124 -16.57 -5.49 -2.36
C ARG A 124 -15.05 -5.52 -2.41
N LEU A 125 -14.40 -4.36 -2.32
CA LEU A 125 -12.94 -4.22 -2.33
C LEU A 125 -12.31 -4.40 -0.95
N ALA A 126 -13.10 -4.58 0.12
CA ALA A 126 -12.61 -4.78 1.48
C ALA A 126 -11.59 -5.94 1.61
N PRO A 127 -11.76 -7.11 0.95
CA PRO A 127 -10.75 -8.18 0.99
C PRO A 127 -9.39 -7.73 0.42
N VAL A 128 -9.40 -7.00 -0.69
CA VAL A 128 -8.17 -6.47 -1.33
C VAL A 128 -7.49 -5.45 -0.41
N LEU A 129 -8.28 -4.57 0.21
CA LEU A 129 -7.77 -3.60 1.18
C LEU A 129 -7.15 -4.29 2.41
N PHE A 130 -7.79 -5.34 2.92
CA PHE A 130 -7.27 -6.14 4.02
C PHE A 130 -5.95 -6.83 3.65
N ASP A 131 -5.84 -7.41 2.47
CA ASP A 131 -4.62 -8.07 2.03
C ASP A 131 -3.45 -7.09 1.84
N LEU A 132 -3.71 -5.92 1.26
CA LEU A 132 -2.68 -4.94 0.97
C LEU A 132 -2.22 -4.12 2.19
N ALA A 133 -3.10 -3.88 3.17
CA ALA A 133 -2.83 -2.95 4.27
C ALA A 133 -3.14 -3.49 5.67
N LYS A 134 -3.69 -4.71 5.80
CA LYS A 134 -4.25 -5.26 7.05
C LYS A 134 -5.20 -4.25 7.70
N PHE A 135 -6.10 -3.72 6.86
CA PHE A 135 -7.14 -2.79 7.25
C PHE A 135 -8.50 -3.43 7.02
N ASP A 136 -9.30 -3.49 8.06
CA ASP A 136 -10.63 -4.07 8.12
C ASP A 136 -11.66 -2.92 8.02
N LEU A 137 -12.25 -2.79 6.84
CA LEU A 137 -13.20 -1.73 6.50
C LEU A 137 -14.57 -2.08 7.04
N LEU A 138 -15.04 -1.28 8.00
CA LEU A 138 -16.33 -1.44 8.62
C LEU A 138 -17.44 -0.88 7.73
N GLU A 139 -17.29 0.38 7.31
CA GLU A 139 -18.34 1.10 6.59
C GLU A 139 -17.74 2.15 5.64
N VAL A 140 -18.53 2.51 4.63
CA VAL A 140 -18.31 3.69 3.77
C VAL A 140 -19.42 4.68 4.09
N ILE A 141 -19.03 5.87 4.53
CA ILE A 141 -19.90 6.91 5.07
C ILE A 141 -19.65 8.19 4.27
N SER A 142 -20.67 9.05 4.17
CA SER A 142 -20.50 10.38 3.58
C SER A 142 -19.48 11.23 4.35
N HIS A 143 -18.77 12.09 3.62
CA HIS A 143 -17.66 12.90 4.15
C HIS A 143 -18.05 13.75 5.37
N ASP A 144 -19.26 14.30 5.37
CA ASP A 144 -19.75 15.22 6.40
C ASP A 144 -20.14 14.54 7.71
N HIS A 145 -20.20 13.20 7.75
CA HIS A 145 -20.53 12.50 8.98
C HIS A 145 -19.43 12.64 10.03
N ALA A 146 -19.87 12.81 11.28
CA ALA A 146 -18.99 12.89 12.43
C ALA A 146 -18.25 11.56 12.63
N VAL A 147 -16.96 11.66 12.94
CA VAL A 147 -16.15 10.49 13.26
C VAL A 147 -16.44 10.08 14.71
N PRO A 148 -16.72 8.80 14.99
CA PRO A 148 -16.90 8.31 16.36
C PRO A 148 -15.68 8.59 17.24
N SER A 149 -15.90 8.78 18.54
CA SER A 149 -14.80 8.97 19.49
C SER A 149 -13.87 7.75 19.54
N GLY A 150 -12.57 7.98 19.74
CA GLY A 150 -11.55 6.92 19.81
C GLY A 150 -11.04 6.42 18.45
N PHE A 151 -11.40 7.06 17.34
CA PHE A 151 -10.79 6.85 16.03
C PHE A 151 -9.81 7.98 15.71
N THR A 152 -8.62 7.62 15.25
CA THR A 152 -7.68 8.55 14.63
C THR A 152 -8.14 8.84 13.21
N VAL A 153 -8.12 10.12 12.81
CA VAL A 153 -8.53 10.53 11.46
C VAL A 153 -7.29 10.82 10.62
N CYS A 154 -7.24 10.30 9.39
CA CYS A 154 -6.23 10.70 8.42
C CYS A 154 -6.85 11.11 7.09
N PRO A 155 -6.34 12.17 6.43
CA PRO A 155 -6.80 12.56 5.11
C PRO A 155 -6.35 11.54 4.05
N LEU A 156 -7.13 11.40 2.98
CA LEU A 156 -6.74 10.62 1.81
C LEU A 156 -5.91 11.48 0.85
N PRO A 157 -4.73 11.00 0.42
CA PRO A 157 -3.90 11.71 -0.55
C PRO A 157 -4.65 11.99 -1.86
N GLY A 158 -4.67 13.27 -2.26
CA GLY A 158 -5.21 13.69 -3.55
C GLY A 158 -6.73 13.59 -3.70
N ARG A 159 -7.48 13.35 -2.62
CA ARG A 159 -8.93 13.16 -2.66
C ARG A 159 -9.64 13.92 -1.55
N ASN A 160 -10.92 14.25 -1.78
CA ASN A 160 -11.75 14.84 -0.74
C ASN A 160 -12.36 13.73 0.14
N GLY A 161 -11.51 13.10 0.94
CA GLY A 161 -11.91 12.01 1.80
C GLY A 161 -10.99 11.86 3.01
N ARG A 162 -11.49 11.20 4.04
CA ARG A 162 -10.73 10.88 5.25
C ARG A 162 -11.03 9.46 5.71
N LEU A 163 -10.04 8.83 6.32
CA LEU A 163 -10.14 7.50 6.89
C LEU A 163 -10.15 7.63 8.41
N SER A 164 -11.17 7.06 9.05
CA SER A 164 -11.14 6.83 10.49
C SER A 164 -10.45 5.51 10.76
N LEU A 165 -9.54 5.47 11.74
CA LEU A 165 -8.74 4.30 12.06
C LEU A 165 -8.77 4.07 13.57
N LYS A 166 -8.97 2.82 13.97
CA LYS A 166 -8.82 2.34 15.33
C LYS A 166 -8.02 1.05 15.30
N ILE A 167 -7.14 0.88 16.26
CA ILE A 167 -6.38 -0.36 16.42
C ILE A 167 -7.29 -1.37 17.09
N GLU A 168 -7.24 -2.62 16.63
CA GLU A 168 -7.97 -3.69 17.29
C GLU A 168 -7.55 -3.81 18.77
N ASP A 169 -8.52 -3.96 19.67
CA ASP A 169 -8.28 -3.87 21.12
C ASP A 169 -7.28 -4.91 21.63
N SER A 170 -7.17 -6.06 20.94
CA SER A 170 -6.18 -7.11 21.19
C SER A 170 -4.73 -6.62 21.09
N TYR A 171 -4.46 -5.62 20.24
CA TYR A 171 -3.12 -5.06 20.05
C TYR A 171 -2.90 -3.73 20.79
N ARG A 172 -3.88 -3.26 21.58
CA ARG A 172 -3.82 -1.94 22.22
C ARG A 172 -2.66 -1.81 23.21
N SER A 173 -2.42 -2.82 24.05
CA SER A 173 -1.32 -2.81 25.03
C SER A 173 0.04 -2.73 24.34
N ASP A 174 0.23 -3.53 23.28
CA ASP A 174 1.45 -3.58 22.50
C ASP A 174 1.69 -2.26 21.79
N PHE A 175 0.64 -1.66 21.23
CA PHE A 175 0.69 -0.36 20.60
C PHE A 175 1.12 0.74 21.58
N VAL A 176 0.47 0.82 22.74
CA VAL A 176 0.80 1.82 23.79
C VAL A 176 2.26 1.66 24.23
N SER A 177 2.72 0.42 24.46
CA SER A 177 4.12 0.17 24.84
C SER A 177 5.13 0.63 23.76
N ARG A 178 4.76 0.51 22.48
CA ARG A 178 5.57 0.97 21.34
C ARG A 178 5.59 2.48 21.26
N LEU A 179 4.44 3.15 21.37
CA LEU A 179 4.37 4.60 21.41
C LEU A 179 5.19 5.18 22.55
N GLN A 180 5.10 4.60 23.76
CA GLN A 180 5.93 5.02 24.89
C GLN A 180 7.43 4.85 24.60
N ARG A 181 7.83 3.75 23.97
CA ARG A 181 9.23 3.53 23.55
C ARG A 181 9.68 4.53 22.50
N LEU A 182 8.83 4.87 21.54
CA LEU A 182 9.11 5.87 20.50
C LEU A 182 9.23 7.26 21.09
N MET A 183 8.32 7.64 21.99
CA MET A 183 8.35 8.90 22.71
C MET A 183 9.67 9.04 23.46
N LYS A 184 10.05 8.02 24.25
CA LYS A 184 11.32 8.03 25.00
C LYS A 184 12.54 8.18 24.07
N LYS A 185 12.57 7.45 22.94
CA LYS A 185 13.65 7.58 21.95
C LYS A 185 13.72 8.98 21.34
N SER A 186 12.57 9.60 21.07
CA SER A 186 12.51 10.94 20.49
C SER A 186 12.89 12.02 21.52
N GLU A 187 12.52 11.85 22.80
CA GLU A 187 12.99 12.68 23.93
C GLU A 187 14.52 12.60 24.10
N GLU A 188 15.09 11.40 24.16
CA GLU A 188 16.54 11.17 24.25
C GLU A 188 17.28 11.81 23.07
N ARG A 189 16.74 11.66 21.86
CA ARG A 189 17.28 12.30 20.65
C ARG A 189 17.22 13.82 20.75
N SER A 190 16.09 14.38 21.19
CA SER A 190 15.95 15.83 21.37
C SER A 190 17.00 16.36 22.34
N ASP A 191 17.17 15.71 23.49
CA ASP A 191 18.15 16.09 24.49
C ASP A 191 19.59 16.01 23.99
N GLN A 192 19.93 14.95 23.24
CA GLN A 192 21.26 14.79 22.67
C GLN A 192 21.59 15.92 21.69
N PHE A 193 20.66 16.25 20.78
CA PHE A 193 20.86 17.29 19.79
C PHE A 193 20.77 18.70 20.40
N ARG A 194 19.98 18.88 21.45
CA ARG A 194 19.93 20.12 22.24
C ARG A 194 21.28 20.41 22.90
N LYS A 195 21.85 19.45 23.63
CA LYS A 195 23.20 19.56 24.22
C LYS A 195 24.27 19.83 23.17
N LYS A 196 24.14 19.21 21.98
CA LYS A 196 25.06 19.44 20.85
C LYS A 196 24.93 20.86 20.30
N ALA A 197 23.72 21.41 20.18
CA ALA A 197 23.48 22.78 19.75
C ALA A 197 24.10 23.78 20.74
N GLU A 198 23.80 23.62 22.03
CA GLU A 198 24.33 24.46 23.11
C GLU A 198 25.87 24.48 23.12
N LYS A 199 26.51 23.33 22.90
CA LYS A 199 27.98 23.25 22.77
C LYS A 199 28.51 24.09 21.61
N TYR A 200 27.88 24.03 20.43
CA TYR A 200 28.31 24.83 19.27
C TYR A 200 28.01 26.32 19.46
N GLU A 201 26.88 26.66 20.07
CA GLU A 201 26.52 28.05 20.42
C GLU A 201 27.54 28.66 21.38
N ALA A 202 27.96 27.92 22.41
CA ALA A 202 29.01 28.35 23.34
C ALA A 202 30.36 28.54 22.65
N ILE A 203 30.73 27.66 21.71
CA ILE A 203 31.94 27.79 20.88
C ILE A 203 31.88 29.07 20.05
N VAL A 204 30.76 29.30 19.35
CA VAL A 204 30.55 30.50 18.52
C VAL A 204 30.66 31.77 19.36
N LEU A 205 30.01 31.79 20.54
CA LEU A 205 30.04 32.93 21.44
C LEU A 205 31.48 33.26 21.87
N ARG A 206 32.23 32.25 22.32
CA ARG A 206 33.63 32.39 22.72
C ARG A 206 34.51 32.86 21.56
N ASP A 207 34.39 32.22 20.39
CA ASP A 207 35.22 32.52 19.23
C ASP A 207 34.96 33.95 18.69
N LYS A 208 33.71 34.45 18.80
CA LYS A 208 33.35 35.84 18.51
C LYS A 208 33.94 36.82 19.52
N GLN A 209 33.95 36.48 20.81
CA GLN A 209 34.50 37.33 21.87
C GLN A 209 36.03 37.43 21.79
N GLU A 210 36.72 36.34 21.47
CA GLU A 210 38.18 36.32 21.38
C GLU A 210 38.71 37.02 20.12
N GLY A 211 37.92 37.08 19.03
CA GLY A 211 38.29 37.75 17.78
C GLY A 211 39.48 37.14 17.01
N LYS A 212 40.04 36.03 17.50
CA LYS A 212 41.22 35.35 16.92
C LYS A 212 40.86 34.30 15.86
N VAL A 213 39.60 33.90 15.79
CA VAL A 213 39.13 32.82 14.92
C VAL A 213 38.62 33.38 13.60
N LYS A 214 38.99 32.74 12.49
CA LYS A 214 38.59 33.16 11.13
C LYS A 214 37.06 33.15 10.99
N PRO A 215 36.43 34.16 10.36
CA PRO A 215 34.97 34.25 10.22
C PRO A 215 34.29 33.02 9.62
N HIS A 216 34.92 32.36 8.63
CA HIS A 216 34.36 31.17 8.00
C HIS A 216 34.24 29.95 8.95
N VAL A 217 35.10 29.86 9.97
CA VAL A 217 35.04 28.79 10.98
C VAL A 217 33.86 29.03 11.93
N ILE A 218 33.63 30.28 12.29
CA ILE A 218 32.50 30.72 13.11
C ILE A 218 31.18 30.41 12.39
N ASP A 219 31.05 30.80 11.11
CA ASP A 219 29.86 30.49 10.28
C ASP A 219 29.61 28.97 10.18
N LYS A 220 30.67 28.16 10.03
CA LYS A 220 30.54 26.70 10.01
C LYS A 220 29.97 26.16 11.32
N ASN A 221 30.41 26.69 12.47
CA ASN A 221 29.90 26.27 13.78
C ASN A 221 28.46 26.77 14.02
N GLU A 222 28.11 27.97 13.56
CA GLU A 222 26.73 28.48 13.58
C GLU A 222 25.78 27.62 12.75
N LYS A 223 26.20 27.18 11.57
CA LYS A 223 25.41 26.24 10.74
C LYS A 223 25.19 24.91 11.46
N LYS A 224 26.22 24.38 12.13
CA LYS A 224 26.10 23.15 12.94
C LYS A 224 25.17 23.32 14.13
N ALA A 225 25.25 24.45 14.84
CA ALA A 225 24.34 24.79 15.94
C ALA A 225 22.89 24.82 15.44
N ARG A 226 22.61 25.57 14.38
CA ARG A 226 21.28 25.67 13.76
C ARG A 226 20.74 24.32 13.33
N GLN A 227 21.55 23.51 12.66
CA GLN A 227 21.14 22.17 12.23
C GLN A 227 20.79 21.28 13.44
N ALA A 228 21.63 21.28 14.48
CA ALA A 228 21.36 20.50 15.68
C ALA A 228 20.08 20.98 16.40
N ARG A 229 19.84 22.29 16.45
CA ARG A 229 18.62 22.88 17.01
C ARG A 229 17.38 22.47 16.22
N GLY A 230 17.46 22.50 14.89
CA GLY A 230 16.38 22.05 14.01
C GLY A 230 16.01 20.58 14.25
N VAL A 231 17.00 19.70 14.41
CA VAL A 231 16.76 18.28 14.74
C VAL A 231 16.13 18.14 16.14
N ALA A 232 16.58 18.90 17.13
CA ALA A 232 16.04 18.84 18.48
C ALA A 232 14.57 19.30 18.54
N ASN A 233 14.23 20.37 17.82
CA ASN A 233 12.87 20.89 17.73
C ASN A 233 11.93 19.92 17.01
N GLY A 234 12.36 19.36 15.87
CA GLY A 234 11.55 18.36 15.15
C GLY A 234 11.27 17.11 15.99
N ALA A 235 12.22 16.69 16.84
CA ALA A 235 12.00 15.61 17.79
C ALA A 235 11.00 16.00 18.90
N LEU A 236 11.02 17.25 19.41
CA LEU A 236 10.02 17.72 20.39
C LEU A 236 8.61 17.76 19.81
N GLU A 237 8.46 18.18 18.56
CA GLU A 237 7.17 18.16 17.86
C GLU A 237 6.64 16.73 17.71
N GLU A 238 7.52 15.77 17.42
CA GLU A 238 7.17 14.35 17.37
C GLU A 238 6.71 13.82 18.75
N VAL A 239 7.43 14.17 19.83
CA VAL A 239 7.03 13.83 21.20
C VAL A 239 5.64 14.40 21.53
N ALA A 240 5.39 15.66 21.16
CA ALA A 240 4.09 16.29 21.37
C ALA A 240 2.96 15.54 20.63
N ARG A 241 3.19 15.17 19.35
CA ARG A 241 2.22 14.37 18.58
C ARG A 241 1.94 13.00 19.20
N ILE A 242 2.99 12.30 19.63
CA ILE A 242 2.83 10.97 20.26
C ILE A 242 2.08 11.09 21.59
N ARG A 243 2.30 12.17 22.36
CA ARG A 243 1.60 12.41 23.63
C ARG A 243 0.10 12.59 23.42
N VAL A 244 -0.31 13.40 22.44
CA VAL A 244 -1.72 13.58 22.09
C VAL A 244 -2.35 12.23 21.71
N LEU A 245 -1.68 11.41 20.90
CA LEU A 245 -2.18 10.08 20.53
C LEU A 245 -2.32 9.14 21.75
N LEU A 246 -1.42 9.22 22.72
CA LEU A 246 -1.52 8.44 23.96
C LEU A 246 -2.69 8.89 24.84
N GLU A 247 -2.99 10.19 24.89
CA GLU A 247 -4.12 10.76 25.63
C GLU A 247 -5.46 10.41 24.97
N GLU A 248 -5.55 10.48 23.65
CA GLU A 248 -6.74 10.04 22.90
C GLU A 248 -7.03 8.53 23.08
N MET A 249 -6.01 7.74 23.42
CA MET A 249 -6.12 6.32 23.70
C MET A 249 -6.23 5.98 25.19
N SER A 250 -6.23 6.94 26.10
CA SER A 250 -6.57 6.70 27.50
C SER A 250 -8.01 7.13 27.82
N ALA A 251 -8.62 7.96 26.96
CA ALA A 251 -10.04 8.29 26.94
C ALA A 251 -10.89 7.16 26.34
#